data_AF-A0A563UE98-F1
#
_entry.id   AF-A0A563UE98-F1
#
_cell.length_a   1.000
_cell.length_b   1.000
_cell.length_c   1.000
_cell.angle_alpha   90.00
_cell.angle_beta   90.00
_cell.angle_gamma   90.00
#
_symmetry.space_group_name_H-M   'P 1'
#
loop_
_entity.id
_entity.type
_entity.pdbx_description
1 polymer ?
#
loop_
_entity_poly.entity_id
_entity_poly.type
_entity_poly.pdbx_seq_one_letter_code
_entity_poly.pdbx_strand_id
1 'polypeptide(L)' 'MSSVDLTDAKQLSLFKHDLRNQLSNIMMSLEGVKYETRNNGGDIVFYLQNLTESAQKIQELLDKLE' A
#
# COMPACT_ATOMS: atom_id res chain seq x y z
N MET A 1 31.10 -17.08 -13.91
CA MET A 1 29.81 -16.43 -14.12
C MET A 1 29.14 -16.37 -12.76
N SER A 2 29.13 -15.20 -12.12
CA SER A 2 28.48 -15.00 -10.83
C SER A 2 26.99 -15.27 -11.01
N SER A 3 26.47 -16.28 -10.32
CA SER A 3 25.05 -16.41 -10.06
C SER A 3 24.61 -15.10 -9.43
N VAL A 4 24.02 -14.19 -10.22
CA VAL A 4 23.22 -13.10 -9.67
C VAL A 4 22.28 -13.77 -8.69
N ASP A 5 22.35 -13.40 -7.42
CA ASP A 5 21.58 -14.05 -6.37
C ASP A 5 20.09 -13.88 -6.68
N LEU A 6 19.50 -14.90 -7.29
CA LEU A 6 18.11 -14.92 -7.75
C LEU A 6 17.15 -14.76 -6.54
N THR A 7 17.65 -15.02 -5.33
CA THR A 7 16.94 -14.87 -4.06
C THR A 7 16.70 -13.39 -3.75
N ASP A 8 17.75 -12.56 -3.84
CA ASP A 8 17.67 -11.12 -3.56
C ASP A 8 16.80 -10.40 -4.60
N ALA A 9 16.96 -10.76 -5.88
CA ALA A 9 16.13 -10.20 -6.94
C ALA A 9 14.65 -10.56 -6.78
N LYS A 10 14.34 -11.79 -6.35
CA LYS A 10 12.97 -12.23 -6.07
C LYS A 10 12.39 -11.55 -4.84
N GLN A 11 13.15 -11.44 -3.76
CA GLN A 11 12.73 -10.74 -2.54
C GLN A 11 12.47 -9.26 -2.82
N LEU A 12 13.33 -8.59 -3.58
CA LEU A 12 13.13 -7.21 -4.01
C LEU A 12 11.88 -7.05 -4.91
N SER A 13 11.60 -8.02 -5.77
CA SER A 13 10.41 -8.02 -6.61
C SER A 13 9.12 -8.11 -5.77
N LEU A 14 9.09 -9.03 -4.79
CA LEU A 14 7.97 -9.18 -3.86
C LEU A 14 7.78 -7.93 -3.01
N PHE A 15 8.87 -7.37 -2.49
CA PHE A 15 8.84 -6.12 -1.74
C PHE A 15 8.21 -4.97 -2.55
N LYS A 16 8.66 -4.79 -3.80
CA LYS A 16 8.09 -3.78 -4.71
C LYS A 16 6.63 -4.05 -5.04
N HIS A 17 6.23 -5.32 -5.17
CA HIS A 17 4.84 -5.69 -5.38
C HIS A 17 3.98 -5.28 -4.18
N ASP A 18 4.42 -5.59 -2.97
CA ASP A 18 3.66 -5.31 -1.75
C ASP A 18 3.51 -3.81 -1.50
N LEU A 19 4.58 -3.03 -1.72
CA LEU A 19 4.50 -1.56 -1.70
C LEU A 19 3.49 -1.01 -2.72
N ARG A 20 3.54 -1.49 -3.97
CA ARG A 20 2.58 -1.06 -5.00
C ARG A 20 1.15 -1.40 -4.61
N ASN A 21 0.93 -2.56 -3.99
CA ASN A 21 -0.39 -2.96 -3.51
C ASN A 21 -0.94 -1.99 -2.46
N GLN A 22 -0.13 -1.61 -1.46
CA GLN A 22 -0.58 -0.64 -0.45
C GLN A 22 -0.82 0.76 -1.05
N LEU A 23 0.00 1.19 -2.00
CA LEU A 23 -0.23 2.45 -2.72
C LEU A 23 -1.53 2.43 -3.53
N SER A 24 -1.84 1.33 -4.21
CA SER A 24 -3.12 1.16 -4.90
C SER A 24 -4.31 1.22 -3.93
N ASN A 25 -4.19 0.60 -2.75
CA ASN A 25 -5.23 0.68 -1.70
C ASN A 25 -5.45 2.11 -1.21
N ILE A 26 -4.36 2.88 -1.04
CA ILE A 26 -4.43 4.30 -0.69
C ILE A 26 -5.15 5.09 -1.78
N MET A 27 -4.77 4.92 -3.05
CA MET A 27 -5.41 5.63 -4.16
C MET A 27 -6.91 5.31 -4.26
N MET A 28 -7.28 4.03 -4.14
CA MET A 28 -8.68 3.61 -4.17
C MET A 28 -9.48 4.21 -2.99
N SER A 29 -8.90 4.21 -1.79
CA SER A 29 -9.55 4.78 -0.62
C SER A 29 -9.70 6.30 -0.72
N LEU A 30 -8.73 6.99 -1.31
CA LEU A 30 -8.83 8.43 -1.61
C LEU A 30 -9.97 8.73 -2.59
N GLU A 31 -10.15 7.93 -3.65
CA GLU A 31 -11.29 8.08 -4.55
C GLU A 31 -12.62 7.84 -3.83
N GLY A 32 -12.67 6.86 -2.92
CA GLY A 32 -13.80 6.63 -2.02
C GLY A 32 -14.13 7.86 -1.17
N VAL A 33 -13.14 8.44 -0.48
CA VAL A 33 -13.33 9.69 0.29
C VAL A 33 -13.87 10.82 -0.59
N LYS A 34 -13.32 11.00 -1.79
CA LYS A 34 -13.80 12.04 -2.73
C LYS A 34 -15.24 11.83 -3.15
N TYR A 35 -15.66 10.57 -3.33
CA TYR A 35 -17.04 10.25 -3.67
C TYR A 35 -17.99 10.52 -2.50
N GLU A 36 -17.65 10.03 -1.31
CA GLU A 36 -18.52 10.14 -0.13
C GLU A 36 -18.70 11.58 0.34
N THR A 37 -17.62 12.37 0.30
CA THR A 37 -17.68 13.81 0.65
C THR A 37 -18.55 14.62 -0.30
N ARG A 38 -18.73 14.18 -1.56
CA ARG A 38 -19.62 14.83 -2.54
C ARG A 38 -21.08 14.42 -2.40
N ASN A 39 -21.35 13.22 -1.89
CA ASN A 39 -22.68 12.63 -1.86
C ASN A 39 -23.34 12.59 -0.47
N ASN A 40 -22.69 13.13 0.58
CA ASN A 40 -23.18 13.20 1.97
C ASN A 40 -23.73 11.86 2.51
N GLY A 41 -23.24 10.73 2.00
CA GLY A 41 -24.02 9.50 1.94
C GLY A 41 -23.34 8.22 2.40
N GLY A 42 -22.11 8.22 2.89
CA GLY A 42 -21.45 6.95 3.19
C GLY A 42 -20.21 6.99 4.06
N ASP A 43 -19.53 5.85 4.07
CA ASP A 43 -18.62 5.41 5.12
C ASP A 43 -17.20 6.00 4.95
N ILE A 44 -17.10 7.33 5.13
CA ILE A 44 -15.83 8.05 5.14
C ILE A 44 -14.86 7.44 6.17
N VAL A 45 -15.39 6.96 7.29
CA VAL A 45 -14.59 6.36 8.36
C VAL A 45 -13.87 5.11 7.85
N PHE A 46 -14.56 4.23 7.13
CA PHE A 46 -13.95 3.05 6.49
C PHE A 46 -12.79 3.42 5.56
N TYR A 47 -12.96 4.43 4.70
CA TYR A 47 -11.89 4.83 3.78
C TYR A 47 -10.69 5.45 4.51
N LEU A 48 -10.92 6.25 5.56
CA LEU A 48 -9.85 6.81 6.38
C LEU A 48 -9.09 5.72 7.17
N GLN A 49 -9.79 4.69 7.64
CA GLN A 49 -9.18 3.52 8.29
C GLN A 49 -8.29 2.76 7.29
N ASN A 50 -8.80 2.46 6.09
CA ASN A 50 -8.00 1.79 5.05
C ASN A 50 -6.76 2.58 4.63
N LEU A 51 -6.85 3.91 4.58
CA LEU A 51 -5.70 4.79 4.33
C LEU A 51 -4.63 4.62 5.43
N THR A 52 -5.06 4.63 6.68
CA THR A 52 -4.19 4.50 7.84
C THR A 52 -3.51 3.13 7.85
N GLU A 53 -4.26 2.04 7.66
CA GLU A 53 -3.72 0.69 7.65
C GLU A 53 -2.73 0.47 6.50
N SER A 54 -3.03 1.00 5.31
CA SER A 54 -2.13 0.87 4.15
C SER A 54 -0.83 1.65 4.37
N ALA A 55 -0.91 2.83 4.99
CA ALA A 55 0.28 3.62 5.35
C ALA A 55 1.13 2.92 6.42
N GLN A 56 0.51 2.32 7.45
CA GLN A 56 1.21 1.53 8.46
C GLN A 56 1.92 0.32 7.85
N LYS A 57 1.27 -0.42 6.96
CA LYS A 57 1.89 -1.54 6.23
C LYS A 57 3.08 -1.11 5.37
N ILE A 58 3.02 0.09 4.77
CA ILE A 58 4.18 0.65 4.05
C ILE A 58 5.34 0.89 5.01
N GLN A 59 5.09 1.47 6.18
CA GLN A 59 6.12 1.68 7.20
C GLN A 59 6.73 0.34 7.64
N GLU A 60 5.90 -0.66 7.98
CA GLU A 60 6.36 -2.01 8.36
C GLU A 60 7.16 -2.70 7.25
N LEU A 61 6.84 -2.45 5.98
CA LEU A 61 7.63 -2.95 4.85
C LEU A 61 9.00 -2.25 4.84
N LEU A 62 9.02 -0.92 4.94
CA LEU A 62 10.26 -0.14 4.90
C LEU A 62 11.19 -0.47 6.07
N ASP A 63 10.66 -0.68 7.28
CA ASP A 63 11.43 -1.05 8.47
C ASP A 63 12.16 -2.40 8.31
N LYS A 64 11.73 -3.28 7.39
CA LYS A 64 12.43 -4.55 7.09
C LYS A 64 13.70 -4.35 6.27
N LEU A 65 13.94 -3.13 5.76
CA LEU A 65 15.15 -2.78 5.02
C LEU A 65 16.24 -2.17 5.91
N GLU A 66 15.91 -1.82 7.16
CA GLU A 66 16.86 -1.34 8.18
C GLU A 66 17.52 -2.48 8.95
#